data_AF-D7DB50-F1
#
_entry.id   AF-D7DB50-F1
#
_cell.length_a   1.000
_cell.length_b   1.000
_cell.length_c   1.000
_cell.angle_alpha   90.00
_cell.angle_beta   90.00
_cell.angle_gamma   90.00
#
_symmetry.space_group_name_H-M   'P 1'
#
loop_
_entity.id
_entity.type
_entity.pdbx_description
1 polymer ?
#
loop_
_entity_poly.entity_id
_entity_poly.type
_entity_poly.pdbx_seq_one_letter_code
_entity_poly.pdbx_strand_id
1 'polypeptide(L)'
;MIIRATLLIGDDDYSKIVREIVEYVVNHINSNFENYELLIVLKVENTIFNNKPILIVEDLDPIIIDKLPSVETLLNIFMVAGDAKYLDLIDRSPVSVENNIL
;
A
#
# COMPACT_ATOMS: atom_id res chain seq x y z
N MET A 1 10.77 5.01 4.08
CA MET A 1 10.09 3.73 4.33
C MET A 1 9.52 3.23 3.02
N ILE A 2 9.76 1.97 2.64
CA ILE A 2 9.21 1.42 1.39
C ILE A 2 7.94 0.64 1.69
N ILE A 3 6.81 1.06 1.12
CA ILE A 3 5.55 0.31 1.12
C ILE A 3 5.47 -0.45 -0.21
N ARG A 4 5.22 -1.76 -0.16
CA ARG A 4 5.07 -2.59 -1.36
C ARG A 4 3.61 -2.96 -1.56
N ALA A 5 3.12 -2.79 -2.78
CA ALA A 5 1.77 -3.17 -3.14
C ALA A 5 1.72 -3.88 -4.49
N THR A 6 0.70 -4.70 -4.69
CA THR A 6 0.32 -5.29 -5.97
C THR A 6 -1.14 -4.99 -6.24
N LEU A 7 -1.44 -4.46 -7.43
CA LEU A 7 -2.80 -4.30 -7.92
C LEU A 7 -3.07 -5.37 -8.97
N LEU A 8 -3.97 -6.30 -8.64
CA LEU A 8 -4.52 -7.29 -9.57
C LEU A 8 -5.77 -6.70 -10.23
N ILE A 9 -5.78 -6.59 -11.56
CA ILE A 9 -6.88 -5.96 -12.32
C ILE A 9 -7.25 -6.76 -13.57
N GLY A 10 -8.52 -6.64 -13.98
CA GLY A 10 -9.06 -7.31 -15.16
C GLY A 10 -8.84 -6.45 -16.40
N ASP A 11 -9.21 -7.00 -17.56
CA ASP A 11 -9.27 -6.25 -18.82
C ASP A 11 -10.68 -5.68 -19.05
N ASP A 12 -11.13 -4.85 -18.11
CA ASP A 12 -12.44 -4.21 -18.14
C ASP A 12 -12.32 -2.71 -17.77
N ASP A 13 -13.34 -1.92 -18.10
CA ASP A 13 -13.29 -0.47 -17.91
C ASP A 13 -13.29 -0.06 -16.43
N TYR A 14 -13.93 -0.85 -15.56
CA TYR A 14 -13.90 -0.60 -14.13
C TYR A 14 -12.50 -0.80 -13.56
N SER A 15 -11.82 -1.87 -13.97
CA SER A 15 -10.42 -2.15 -13.67
C SER A 15 -9.47 -1.05 -14.14
N LYS A 16 -9.72 -0.45 -15.32
CA LYS A 16 -8.94 0.71 -15.81
C LYS A 16 -9.12 1.93 -14.93
N ILE A 17 -10.35 2.26 -14.54
CA ILE A 17 -10.64 3.39 -13.64
C ILE A 17 -9.96 3.18 -12.28
N VAL A 18 -10.08 1.99 -11.70
CA VAL A 18 -9.42 1.67 -10.42
C VAL A 18 -7.90 1.82 -10.53
N ARG A 19 -7.31 1.36 -11.63
CA ARG A 19 -5.88 1.54 -11.91
C ARG A 19 -5.49 3.02 -11.92
N GLU A 20 -6.22 3.88 -12.63
CA GLU A 20 -5.91 5.31 -12.72
C GLU A 20 -5.95 5.99 -11.35
N ILE A 21 -6.95 5.68 -10.52
CA ILE A 21 -7.07 6.23 -9.17
C ILE A 21 -5.89 5.78 -8.29
N VAL A 22 -5.53 4.50 -8.36
CA VAL A 22 -4.40 3.96 -7.59
C VAL A 22 -3.08 4.56 -8.04
N GLU A 23 -2.83 4.66 -9.35
CA GLU A 23 -1.63 5.31 -9.92
C GLU A 23 -1.54 6.78 -9.50
N TYR A 24 -2.66 7.51 -9.49
CA TYR A 24 -2.71 8.88 -8.98
C TYR A 24 -2.27 8.96 -7.51
N VAL A 25 -2.80 8.09 -6.65
CA VAL A 25 -2.46 8.05 -5.22
C VAL A 25 -0.98 7.71 -5.01
N VAL A 26 -0.46 6.75 -5.77
CA VAL A 26 0.96 6.36 -5.71
C VAL A 26 1.86 7.54 -6.08
N ASN A 27 1.56 8.22 -7.18
CA ASN A 27 2.31 9.40 -7.61
C ASN A 27 2.20 10.53 -6.58
N HIS A 28 1.03 10.72 -5.98
CA HIS A 28 0.82 11.71 -4.93
C HIS A 28 1.69 11.43 -3.70
N ILE A 29 1.72 10.19 -3.20
CA ILE A 29 2.54 9.80 -2.04
C ILE A 29 4.02 10.03 -2.36
N ASN A 30 4.50 9.49 -3.49
CA ASN A 30 5.91 9.56 -3.87
C ASN A 30 6.39 10.99 -4.14
N SER A 31 5.49 11.92 -4.48
CA SER A 31 5.85 13.32 -4.75
C SER A 31 5.76 14.22 -3.51
N ASN A 32 4.97 13.86 -2.49
CA ASN A 32 4.65 14.76 -1.37
C ASN A 32 5.15 14.27 -0.01
N PHE A 33 5.54 12.99 0.12
CA PHE A 33 5.91 12.39 1.39
C PHE A 33 7.33 11.84 1.36
N GLU A 34 8.32 12.67 1.71
CA GLU A 34 9.76 12.30 1.65
C GLU A 34 10.13 11.06 2.48
N ASN A 35 9.35 10.77 3.53
CA ASN A 35 9.59 9.63 4.41
C ASN A 35 9.04 8.30 3.85
N TYR A 36 8.26 8.33 2.78
CA TYR A 36 7.58 7.16 2.22
C TYR A 36 7.90 7.00 0.73
N GLU A 37 8.10 5.76 0.31
CA GLU A 37 8.19 5.38 -1.08
C GLU A 37 7.21 4.23 -1.29
N LEU A 38 6.21 4.43 -2.14
CA LEU A 38 5.22 3.42 -2.50
C LEU A 38 5.60 2.81 -3.84
N LEU A 39 5.90 1.51 -3.80
CA LEU A 39 6.20 0.70 -4.98
C LEU A 39 5.01 -0.20 -5.29
N ILE A 40 4.40 0.02 -6.45
CA ILE A 40 3.26 -0.77 -6.91
C ILE A 40 3.60 -1.63 -8.12
N VAL A 41 3.21 -2.90 -8.07
CA VAL A 41 3.25 -3.82 -9.21
C VAL A 41 1.84 -3.99 -9.76
N LEU A 42 1.65 -3.71 -11.04
CA LEU A 42 0.41 -3.99 -11.75
C LEU A 42 0.46 -5.40 -12.33
N LYS A 43 -0.59 -6.20 -12.10
CA LYS A 43 -0.78 -7.49 -12.80
C LYS A 43 -2.17 -7.54 -13.41
N VAL A 44 -2.20 -7.80 -14.71
CA VAL A 44 -3.46 -8.04 -15.44
C VAL A 44 -3.72 -9.55 -15.42
N GLU A 45 -4.86 -9.94 -14.87
CA GLU A 45 -5.24 -11.34 -14.70
C GLU A 45 -6.60 -11.58 -15.37
N ASN A 46 -6.67 -12.52 -16.31
CA ASN A 46 -7.92 -12.81 -17.03
C ASN A 46 -8.94 -13.62 -16.20
N THR A 47 -8.58 -14.04 -14.98
CA THR A 47 -9.38 -14.94 -14.13
C THR A 47 -9.50 -14.44 -12.70
N ILE A 48 -9.60 -13.13 -12.51
CA ILE A 48 -9.70 -12.56 -11.16
C ILE A 48 -10.97 -13.03 -10.50
N PHE A 49 -10.82 -13.44 -9.25
CA PHE A 49 -11.93 -13.87 -8.41
C PHE A 49 -13.04 -12.80 -8.45
N ASN A 50 -14.22 -13.18 -8.95
CA ASN A 50 -15.40 -12.32 -9.13
C ASN A 50 -15.25 -11.11 -10.09
N ASN A 51 -14.25 -11.08 -10.99
CA ASN A 51 -14.00 -9.96 -11.91
C ASN A 51 -13.83 -8.59 -11.19
N LYS A 52 -13.31 -8.59 -9.96
CA LYS A 52 -13.08 -7.37 -9.19
C LYS A 52 -11.59 -7.13 -9.01
N PRO A 53 -11.11 -5.88 -9.10
CA PRO A 53 -9.74 -5.56 -8.75
C PRO A 53 -9.43 -5.93 -7.30
N ILE A 54 -8.19 -6.36 -7.05
CA ILE A 54 -7.71 -6.71 -5.71
C ILE A 54 -6.43 -5.91 -5.45
N LEU A 55 -6.42 -5.14 -4.37
CA LEU A 55 -5.24 -4.47 -3.88
C LEU A 55 -4.61 -5.29 -2.75
N ILE A 56 -3.37 -5.69 -2.95
CA ILE A 56 -2.56 -6.41 -1.97
C ILE A 56 -1.48 -5.44 -1.50
N VAL A 57 -1.53 -5.04 -0.24
CA VAL A 57 -0.49 -4.21 0.38
C VAL A 57 0.28 -5.09 1.35
N GLU A 58 1.61 -4.97 1.36
CA GLU A 58 2.46 -5.68 2.32
C GLU A 58 1.96 -5.47 3.75
N ASP A 59 1.96 -6.54 4.54
CA ASP A 59 1.52 -6.57 5.95
C ASP A 59 0.02 -6.27 6.21
N LEU A 60 -0.81 -6.15 5.16
CA LEU A 60 -2.26 -6.03 5.26
C LEU A 60 -3.00 -7.22 4.61
N ASP A 61 -4.24 -7.46 5.04
CA ASP A 61 -5.13 -8.39 4.36
C ASP A 61 -5.48 -7.89 2.94
N PRO A 62 -5.65 -8.80 1.94
CA PRO A 62 -6.05 -8.42 0.59
C PRO A 62 -7.39 -7.66 0.58
N ILE A 63 -7.42 -6.56 -0.17
CA ILE A 63 -8.59 -5.67 -0.27
C ILE A 63 -9.27 -5.89 -1.62
N ILE A 64 -10.49 -6.42 -1.59
CA ILE A 64 -11.33 -6.55 -2.79
C ILE A 64 -12.01 -5.20 -3.04
N ILE A 65 -11.76 -4.62 -4.20
CA ILE A 65 -12.33 -3.32 -4.60
C ILE A 65 -13.66 -3.59 -5.29
N ASP A 66 -14.74 -3.58 -4.51
CA ASP A 66 -16.10 -3.85 -4.98
C ASP A 66 -16.88 -2.59 -5.37
N LYS A 67 -16.35 -1.42 -5.03
CA LYS A 67 -16.85 -0.08 -5.36
C LYS A 67 -15.66 0.82 -5.65
N LEU A 68 -15.90 1.88 -6.43
CA LEU A 68 -14.85 2.85 -6.74
C LEU A 68 -14.24 3.40 -5.43
N PRO A 69 -12.94 3.21 -5.19
CA PRO A 69 -12.29 3.70 -3.99
C PRO A 69 -12.11 5.23 -4.09
N SER A 70 -12.29 5.94 -2.98
CA SER A 70 -11.90 7.35 -2.93
C SER A 70 -10.38 7.47 -2.80
N VAL A 71 -9.82 8.58 -3.32
CA VAL A 71 -8.40 8.94 -3.16
C VAL A 71 -8.01 8.93 -1.68
N GLU A 72 -8.85 9.52 -0.82
CA GLU A 72 -8.63 9.57 0.63
C GLU A 72 -8.55 8.17 1.26
N THR A 73 -9.43 7.25 0.86
CA THR A 73 -9.42 5.88 1.37
C THR A 73 -8.10 5.18 1.05
N LEU A 74 -7.62 5.30 -0.19
CA LEU A 74 -6.37 4.69 -0.61
C LEU A 74 -5.15 5.34 0.06
N LEU A 75 -5.13 6.66 0.21
CA LEU A 75 -4.09 7.36 0.97
C LEU A 75 -4.01 6.80 2.38
N ASN A 76 -5.14 6.72 3.09
CA ASN A 76 -5.18 6.21 4.45
C ASN A 76 -4.68 4.76 4.54
N ILE A 77 -5.07 3.89 3.60
CA ILE A 77 -4.57 2.50 3.55
C ILE A 77 -3.05 2.47 3.45
N PHE A 78 -2.46 3.22 2.51
CA PHE A 78 -1.01 3.20 2.31
C PHE A 78 -0.26 3.85 3.48
N MET A 79 -0.77 4.93 4.05
CA MET A 79 -0.15 5.57 5.22
C MET A 79 -0.17 4.64 6.44
N VAL A 80 -1.29 3.96 6.70
CA VAL A 80 -1.40 2.96 7.79
C VAL A 80 -0.41 1.82 7.58
N ALA A 81 -0.27 1.29 6.35
CA ALA A 81 0.71 0.26 6.04
C ALA A 81 2.15 0.76 6.30
N GLY A 82 2.45 2.00 5.90
CA GLY A 82 3.74 2.63 6.14
C GLY A 82 4.06 2.80 7.63
N ASP A 83 3.07 3.22 8.42
CA ASP A 83 3.21 3.44 9.87
C ASP A 83 3.37 2.12 10.63
N ALA A 84 2.59 1.10 10.28
CA ALA A 84 2.74 -0.24 10.85
C ALA A 84 4.16 -0.77 10.65
N LYS A 85 4.69 -0.64 9.43
CA LYS A 85 6.06 -1.04 9.10
C LYS A 85 7.11 -0.21 9.85
N TYR A 86 6.85 1.07 10.08
CA TYR A 86 7.74 1.93 10.87
C TYR A 86 7.80 1.52 12.33
N LEU A 87 6.66 1.22 12.94
CA LEU A 87 6.59 0.73 14.32
C LEU A 87 7.31 -0.62 14.49
N ASP A 88 7.15 -1.53 13.52
CA ASP A 88 7.85 -2.82 13.51
C ASP A 88 9.39 -2.67 13.48
N LEU A 89 9.92 -1.61 12.85
CA LEU A 89 11.36 -1.32 12.89
C LEU A 89 11.83 -0.78 14.25
N ILE A 90 10.99 0.00 14.93
CA ILE A 90 11.31 0.52 16.27
C ILE A 90 11.36 -0.63 17.28
N ASP A 91 10.40 -1.55 17.25
CA ASP A 91 10.35 -2.67 18.20
C ASP A 91 11.54 -3.63 18.02
N ARG A 92 12.08 -3.73 16.79
CA ARG A 92 13.27 -4.53 16.48
C ARG A 92 14.59 -3.78 16.71
N SER A 93 14.56 -2.50 17.08
CA SER A 93 15.77 -1.75 17.39
C SER A 93 16.31 -2.18 18.76
N PRO A 94 17.54 -2.72 18.86
CA PRO A 94 18.11 -3.08 20.15
C PRO A 94 18.26 -1.80 20.97
N VAL A 95 17.47 -1.67 22.04
CA VAL A 95 17.68 -0.63 23.04
C VAL A 95 19.02 -0.94 23.71
N SER A 96 20.06 -0.20 23.35
CA SER A 96 21.32 -0.16 24.09
C SER A 96 21.01 0.42 25.47
N VAL A 97 20.74 -0.45 26.45
CA VAL A 97 20.73 -0.03 27.85
C VAL A 97 22.19 0.24 28.21
N GLU A 98 22.63 1.48 28.03
CA GLU A 98 23.85 1.97 28.68
C GLU A 98 23.60 1.90 30.19
N ASN A 99 24.00 0.78 30.79
CA ASN A 99 24.10 0.65 32.22
C ASN A 99 25.19 1.60 32.72
N ASN A 100 24.81 2.83 33.05
CA ASN A 100 25.59 3.69 33.94
C ASN A 100 25.53 3.08 35.35
N ILE A 101 26.40 2.11 35.60
CA ILE A 101 26.70 1.65 36.95
C ILE A 101 27.71 2.66 37.52
N LEU A 102 27.22 3.45 38.49
CA LEU A 102 28.00 4.35 39.34
C LEU A 102 29.03 3.60 40.19
#